data_AF-A0ABD5XWE5-F1
#
_entry.id   AF-A0ABD5XWE5-F1
#
_cell.length_a   1.000
_cell.length_b   1.000
_cell.length_c   1.000
_cell.angle_alpha   90.00
_cell.angle_beta   90.00
_cell.angle_gamma   90.00
#
_symmetry.space_group_name_H-M   'P 1'
#
loop_
_entity.id
_entity.type
_entity.pdbx_description
1 polymer ?
#
loop_
_entity_poly.entity_id
_entity_poly.type
_entity_poly.pdbx_seq_one_letter_code
_entity_poly.pdbx_strand_id
1 'polypeptide(L)'
;MKEREIADKFLGELAEKGDYEDDTLDDMASYVSSGVQQKSFQLLLREIESSDISNTERIVELFDQYEVLDAMNSLRVVRGRFQAIQKFEELISESQTDLSDLHGFVSDNPWLIDPRWDYLDEELQIREEIKRNFTDVDKPGRVGFISLGDADTIRLVDICQTDHIVGKQDLDEFKNYVDFLRSIRNMDPVDGREIEGYIIAQDTEDSREVKSELRRMKMDDMRIRTYDDIKDIARRSHQAFIEVFERKAERTDSEMLRSHLDGPHQTGITQFTTDS
;
A
#
# COMPACT_ATOMS: atom_id res chain seq x y z
N MET A 1 29.72 11.09 -2.39
CA MET A 1 30.07 12.43 -2.92
C MET A 1 30.78 12.36 -4.27
N LYS A 2 31.96 11.71 -4.38
CA LYS A 2 32.75 11.66 -5.63
C LYS A 2 32.04 11.03 -6.84
N GLU A 3 31.23 10.00 -6.63
CA GLU A 3 30.50 9.33 -7.72
C GLU A 3 29.33 10.17 -8.26
N ARG A 4 28.75 11.02 -7.41
CA ARG A 4 27.68 11.95 -7.79
C ARG A 4 28.22 13.10 -8.64
N GLU A 5 29.34 13.71 -8.25
CA GLU A 5 30.01 14.72 -9.07
C GLU A 5 30.42 14.18 -10.45
N ILE A 6 30.83 12.92 -10.52
CA ILE A 6 31.17 12.26 -11.78
C ILE A 6 29.91 12.02 -12.63
N ALA A 7 28.80 11.60 -12.01
CA ALA A 7 27.52 11.42 -12.68
C ALA A 7 26.95 12.76 -13.21
N ASP A 8 26.92 13.79 -12.37
CA ASP A 8 26.41 15.12 -12.73
C ASP A 8 27.24 15.74 -13.87
N LYS A 9 28.57 15.60 -13.81
CA LYS A 9 29.46 16.05 -14.89
C LYS A 9 29.24 15.26 -16.19
N PHE A 10 29.05 13.95 -16.10
CA PHE A 10 28.80 13.10 -17.26
C PHE A 10 27.46 13.43 -17.93
N LEU A 11 26.40 13.64 -17.15
CA LEU A 11 25.09 14.05 -17.66
C LEU A 11 25.14 15.45 -18.28
N GLY A 12 25.84 16.39 -17.64
CA GLY A 12 26.05 17.74 -18.19
C GLY A 12 26.80 17.73 -19.53
N GLU A 13 27.86 16.93 -19.65
CA GLU A 13 28.59 16.79 -20.91
C GLU A 13 27.79 16.10 -22.03
N LEU A 14 26.85 15.20 -21.67
CA LEU A 14 25.96 14.54 -22.63
C LEU A 14 24.88 15.49 -23.16
N ALA A 15 24.28 16.28 -22.27
CA ALA A 15 23.28 17.29 -22.63
C ALA A 15 23.88 18.39 -23.52
N GLU A 16 25.15 18.76 -23.34
CA GLU A 16 25.83 19.76 -24.18
C GLU A 16 26.26 19.24 -25.56
N LYS A 17 26.47 17.92 -25.73
CA LYS A 17 27.09 17.34 -26.93
C LYS A 17 26.14 16.56 -27.83
N GLY A 18 24.94 16.23 -27.37
CA GLY A 18 23.98 15.43 -28.12
C GLY A 18 22.70 16.18 -28.46
N ASP A 19 22.11 15.82 -29.60
CA ASP A 19 20.76 16.23 -30.01
C ASP A 19 19.78 15.14 -29.53
N TYR A 20 19.67 15.00 -28.20
CA TYR A 20 18.79 14.03 -27.56
C TYR A 20 17.43 14.67 -27.25
N GLU A 21 16.35 13.91 -27.41
CA GLU A 21 15.04 14.33 -26.90
C GLU A 21 15.08 14.38 -25.36
N ASP A 22 14.39 15.36 -24.76
CA ASP A 22 14.38 15.59 -23.31
C ASP A 22 14.01 14.31 -22.52
N ASP A 23 13.05 13.53 -22.99
CA ASP A 23 12.64 12.26 -22.36
C ASP A 23 13.78 11.23 -22.30
N THR A 24 14.64 11.20 -23.33
CA THR A 24 15.80 10.29 -23.37
C THR A 24 16.90 10.72 -22.39
N LEU A 25 17.09 12.04 -22.22
CA LEU A 25 18.03 12.59 -21.25
C LEU A 25 17.56 12.32 -19.82
N ASP A 26 16.26 12.44 -19.56
CA ASP A 26 15.66 12.14 -18.25
C ASP A 26 15.79 10.65 -17.89
N ASP A 27 15.54 9.74 -18.83
CA ASP A 27 15.72 8.30 -18.63
C ASP A 27 17.18 7.94 -18.31
N MET A 28 18.13 8.55 -19.02
CA MET A 28 19.57 8.36 -18.78
C MET A 28 19.99 8.91 -17.42
N ALA A 29 19.52 10.12 -17.07
CA ALA A 29 19.77 10.72 -15.76
C ALA A 29 19.22 9.85 -14.63
N SER A 30 18.02 9.31 -14.79
CA SER A 30 17.36 8.40 -13.85
C SER A 30 18.15 7.09 -13.66
N TYR A 31 18.65 6.50 -14.74
CA TYR A 31 19.46 5.28 -14.69
C TYR A 31 20.79 5.51 -13.97
N VAL A 32 21.51 6.58 -14.33
CA VAL A 32 22.79 6.94 -13.70
C VAL A 32 22.59 7.24 -12.20
N SER A 33 21.56 8.02 -11.86
CA SER A 33 21.21 8.35 -10.48
C SER A 33 20.91 7.08 -9.66
N SER A 34 20.12 6.16 -10.22
CA SER A 34 19.79 4.89 -9.56
C SER A 34 21.02 4.01 -9.33
N GLY A 35 21.93 3.92 -10.32
CA GLY A 35 23.18 3.19 -10.17
C GLY A 35 24.10 3.77 -9.08
N VAL A 36 24.19 5.11 -8.98
CA VAL A 36 24.94 5.79 -7.93
C VAL A 36 24.33 5.55 -6.55
N GLN A 37 23.00 5.62 -6.43
CA GLN A 37 22.30 5.34 -5.16
C GLN A 37 22.53 3.90 -4.69
N GLN A 38 22.38 2.91 -5.58
CA GLN A 38 22.60 1.51 -5.24
C GLN A 38 24.03 1.23 -4.79
N LYS A 39 25.02 1.81 -5.48
CA LYS A 39 26.43 1.68 -5.08
C LYS A 39 26.71 2.34 -3.74
N SER A 40 26.15 3.53 -3.51
CA SER A 40 26.29 4.25 -2.23
C SER A 40 25.72 3.43 -1.06
N PHE A 41 24.57 2.79 -1.27
CA PHE A 41 23.96 1.90 -0.29
C PHE A 41 24.85 0.68 0.04
N GLN A 42 25.40 0.01 -0.97
CA GLN A 42 26.31 -1.12 -0.77
C GLN A 42 27.60 -0.74 -0.03
N LEU A 43 28.17 0.42 -0.35
CA LEU A 43 29.36 0.94 0.35
C LEU A 43 29.04 1.23 1.81
N LEU A 44 27.88 1.85 2.07
CA LEU A 44 27.45 2.16 3.43
C LEU A 44 27.24 0.90 4.27
N LEU A 45 26.60 -0.14 3.73
CA LEU A 45 26.42 -1.42 4.44
C LEU A 45 27.76 -2.07 4.81
N ARG A 46 28.74 -2.05 3.90
CA ARG A 46 30.10 -2.55 4.18
C ARG A 46 30.81 -1.73 5.26
N GLU A 47 30.60 -0.42 5.26
CA GLU A 47 31.18 0.45 6.26
C GLU A 47 30.55 0.22 7.64
N ILE A 48 29.23 0.02 7.71
CA ILE A 48 28.54 -0.39 8.94
C ILE A 48 29.09 -1.74 9.44
N GLU A 49 29.21 -2.74 8.57
CA GLU A 49 29.71 -4.07 8.93
C GLU A 49 31.16 -4.06 9.43
N SER A 50 32.00 -3.18 8.87
CA SER A 50 33.41 -3.06 9.25
C SER A 50 33.68 -2.05 10.37
N SER A 51 32.65 -1.36 10.87
CA SER A 51 32.79 -0.36 11.93
C SER A 51 32.94 -1.00 13.31
N ASP A 52 33.89 -0.48 14.11
CA ASP A 52 34.07 -0.89 15.50
C ASP A 52 32.98 -0.28 16.37
N ILE A 53 32.26 -1.14 17.11
CA ILE A 53 31.15 -0.79 18.01
C ILE A 53 31.58 0.25 19.07
N SER A 54 32.87 0.32 19.40
CA SER A 54 33.41 1.27 20.37
C SER A 54 33.39 2.73 19.90
N ASN A 55 33.20 2.99 18.59
CA ASN A 55 33.04 4.35 18.05
C ASN A 55 31.56 4.67 17.80
N THR A 56 30.83 4.94 18.89
CA THR A 56 29.39 5.21 18.86
C THR A 56 29.02 6.40 17.98
N GLU A 57 29.84 7.47 17.95
CA GLU A 57 29.58 8.64 17.10
C GLU A 57 29.60 8.28 15.62
N ARG A 58 30.60 7.50 15.18
CA ARG A 58 30.68 7.04 13.79
C ARG A 58 29.50 6.14 13.41
N ILE A 59 29.05 5.30 14.32
CA ILE A 59 27.91 4.41 14.08
C ILE A 59 26.63 5.22 13.88
N VAL A 60 26.39 6.23 14.73
CA VAL A 60 25.23 7.13 14.59
C VAL A 60 25.26 7.82 13.23
N GLU A 61 26.40 8.37 12.80
CA GLU A 61 26.53 8.99 11.47
C GLU A 61 26.21 8.02 10.33
N LEU A 62 26.64 6.76 10.41
CA LEU A 62 26.39 5.76 9.39
C LEU A 62 24.90 5.37 9.34
N PHE A 63 24.24 5.28 10.50
CA PHE A 63 22.80 5.03 10.54
C PHE A 63 21.98 6.23 10.05
N ASP A 64 22.40 7.47 10.33
CA ASP A 64 21.75 8.66 9.76
C ASP A 64 21.86 8.66 8.22
N GLN A 65 23.03 8.29 7.67
CA GLN A 65 23.20 8.13 6.22
C GLN A 65 22.32 7.00 5.66
N TYR A 66 22.21 5.89 6.38
CA TYR A 66 21.38 4.75 5.98
C TYR A 66 19.92 5.16 5.93
N GLU A 67 19.45 5.88 6.95
CA GLU A 67 18.09 6.36 7.03
C GLU A 67 17.73 7.33 5.90
N VAL A 68 18.66 8.16 5.44
CA VAL A 68 18.46 9.03 4.28
C VAL A 68 18.29 8.19 3.01
N LEU A 69 19.17 7.21 2.78
CA LEU A 69 19.09 6.35 1.59
C LEU A 69 17.82 5.48 1.59
N ASP A 70 17.45 4.94 2.74
CA ASP A 70 16.23 4.16 2.94
C ASP A 70 14.98 5.01 2.67
N ALA A 71 14.95 6.25 3.17
CA ALA A 71 13.86 7.18 2.89
C ALA A 71 13.73 7.52 1.40
N MET A 72 14.86 7.70 0.70
CA MET A 72 14.85 7.94 -0.74
C MET A 72 14.31 6.75 -1.54
N ASN A 73 14.66 5.53 -1.13
CA ASN A 73 14.10 4.32 -1.75
C ASN A 73 12.61 4.18 -1.45
N SER A 74 12.20 4.45 -0.21
CA SER A 74 10.80 4.40 0.21
C SER A 74 9.93 5.44 -0.49
N LEU A 75 10.45 6.63 -0.78
CA LEU A 75 9.75 7.65 -1.59
C LEU A 75 9.35 7.14 -2.97
N ARG A 76 10.14 6.25 -3.59
CA ARG A 76 9.77 5.63 -4.88
C ARG A 76 8.54 4.75 -4.74
N VAL A 77 8.47 3.96 -3.67
CA VAL A 77 7.30 3.11 -3.37
C VAL A 77 6.07 3.99 -3.14
N VAL A 78 6.20 5.05 -2.34
CA VAL A 78 5.11 5.98 -2.06
C VAL A 78 4.60 6.69 -3.32
N ARG A 79 5.49 7.04 -4.26
CA ARG A 79 5.07 7.55 -5.59
C ARG A 79 4.29 6.52 -6.41
N GLY A 80 4.73 5.26 -6.42
CA GLY A 80 3.98 4.18 -7.07
C GLY A 80 2.59 4.00 -6.45
N ARG A 81 2.51 4.08 -5.11
CA ARG A 81 1.23 4.04 -4.39
C ARG A 81 0.30 5.18 -4.76
N PHE A 82 0.81 6.38 -4.99
CA PHE A 82 -0.03 7.48 -5.48
C PHE A 82 -0.75 7.11 -6.79
N GLN A 83 -0.01 6.55 -7.75
CA GLN A 83 -0.60 6.09 -9.01
C GLN A 83 -1.63 4.99 -8.80
N ALA A 84 -1.37 4.06 -7.88
CA ALA A 84 -2.34 3.03 -7.50
C ALA A 84 -3.60 3.64 -6.86
N ILE A 85 -3.47 4.67 -6.02
CA ILE A 85 -4.64 5.38 -5.45
C ILE A 85 -5.46 6.03 -6.56
N GLN A 86 -4.81 6.72 -7.51
CA GLN A 86 -5.53 7.31 -8.63
C GLN A 86 -6.25 6.25 -9.47
N LYS A 87 -5.59 5.13 -9.76
CA LYS A 87 -6.20 4.04 -10.51
C LYS A 87 -7.37 3.42 -9.75
N PHE A 88 -7.24 3.25 -8.44
CA PHE A 88 -8.35 2.80 -7.59
C PHE A 88 -9.55 3.75 -7.69
N GLU A 89 -9.31 5.06 -7.58
CA GLU A 89 -10.35 6.08 -7.69
C GLU A 89 -11.07 6.06 -9.04
N GLU A 90 -10.33 5.84 -10.14
CA GLU A 90 -10.91 5.62 -11.46
C GLU A 90 -11.81 4.37 -11.48
N LEU A 91 -11.29 3.23 -11.00
CA LEU A 91 -12.01 1.94 -10.99
C LEU A 91 -13.31 1.99 -10.18
N ILE A 92 -13.35 2.75 -9.08
CA ILE A 92 -14.57 2.87 -8.27
C ILE A 92 -15.55 3.92 -8.80
N SER A 93 -15.09 4.85 -9.64
CA SER A 93 -15.93 5.89 -10.24
C SER A 93 -16.67 5.43 -11.50
N GLU A 94 -16.12 4.43 -12.19
CA GLU A 94 -16.67 3.89 -13.42
C GLU A 94 -17.74 2.82 -13.11
N SER A 95 -19.01 3.12 -13.41
CA SER A 95 -20.14 2.22 -13.14
C SER A 95 -20.15 0.91 -13.95
N GLN A 96 -19.18 0.71 -14.85
CA GLN A 96 -19.05 -0.45 -15.72
C GLN A 96 -17.64 -1.06 -15.71
N THR A 97 -16.81 -0.72 -14.72
CA THR A 97 -15.51 -1.38 -14.56
C THR A 97 -15.70 -2.89 -14.49
N ASP A 98 -14.84 -3.64 -15.18
CA ASP A 98 -14.83 -5.09 -15.06
C ASP A 98 -14.57 -5.44 -13.60
N LEU A 99 -15.54 -6.08 -12.96
CA LEU A 99 -15.47 -6.42 -11.53
C LEU A 99 -14.28 -7.33 -11.24
N SER A 100 -13.81 -8.11 -12.22
CA SER A 100 -12.59 -8.89 -12.09
C SER A 100 -11.33 -8.03 -11.98
N ASP A 101 -11.28 -6.86 -12.63
CA ASP A 101 -10.19 -5.90 -12.51
C ASP A 101 -10.15 -5.30 -11.09
N LEU A 102 -11.31 -4.97 -10.51
CA LEU A 102 -11.37 -4.43 -9.14
C LEU A 102 -10.93 -5.46 -8.09
N HIS A 103 -11.37 -6.72 -8.22
CA HIS A 103 -10.94 -7.81 -7.33
C HIS A 103 -9.42 -7.98 -7.34
N GLY A 104 -8.83 -8.15 -8.53
CA GLY A 104 -7.39 -8.32 -8.69
C GLY A 104 -6.61 -7.12 -8.17
N PHE A 105 -7.08 -5.91 -8.51
CA PHE A 105 -6.44 -4.68 -8.07
C PHE A 105 -6.37 -4.55 -6.54
N VAL A 106 -7.47 -4.85 -5.84
CA VAL A 106 -7.52 -4.80 -4.36
C VAL A 106 -6.70 -5.94 -3.75
N SER A 107 -6.68 -7.13 -4.37
CA SER A 107 -5.83 -8.26 -3.93
C SER A 107 -4.35 -7.93 -4.01
N ASP A 108 -3.93 -7.25 -5.09
CA ASP A 108 -2.54 -6.82 -5.31
C ASP A 108 -2.15 -5.59 -4.47
N ASN A 109 -3.14 -4.83 -3.98
CA ASN A 109 -2.93 -3.58 -3.23
C ASN A 109 -3.73 -3.53 -1.91
N PRO A 110 -3.58 -4.52 -1.02
CA PRO A 110 -4.36 -4.62 0.21
C PRO A 110 -4.09 -3.46 1.19
N TRP A 111 -2.94 -2.80 1.05
CA TRP A 111 -2.57 -1.60 1.79
C TRP A 111 -3.52 -0.41 1.57
N LEU A 112 -4.33 -0.43 0.50
CA LEU A 112 -5.41 0.54 0.29
C LEU A 112 -6.47 0.46 1.40
N ILE A 113 -6.80 -0.76 1.84
CA ILE A 113 -7.81 -1.01 2.88
C ILE A 113 -7.24 -0.68 4.27
N ASP A 114 -6.02 -1.15 4.53
CA ASP A 114 -5.27 -0.88 5.75
C ASP A 114 -3.76 -0.82 5.45
N PRO A 115 -3.07 0.31 5.70
CA PRO A 115 -1.66 0.47 5.36
C PRO A 115 -0.71 -0.56 5.99
N ARG A 116 -1.17 -1.30 7.00
CA ARG A 116 -0.40 -2.38 7.64
C ARG A 116 -0.37 -3.67 6.82
N TRP A 117 -1.18 -3.78 5.76
CA TRP A 117 -1.32 -5.00 4.95
C TRP A 117 -0.38 -5.08 3.74
N ASP A 118 0.63 -4.23 3.67
CA ASP A 118 1.53 -4.07 2.51
C ASP A 118 2.22 -5.35 2.01
N TYR A 119 2.40 -6.34 2.88
CA TYR A 119 3.10 -7.59 2.57
C TYR A 119 2.25 -8.82 2.84
N LEU A 120 0.93 -8.68 2.82
CA LEU A 120 0.02 -9.82 2.93
C LEU A 120 -0.28 -10.39 1.55
N ASP A 121 -0.13 -11.70 1.42
CA ASP A 121 -0.51 -12.44 0.22
C ASP A 121 -1.90 -13.08 0.37
N GLU A 122 -2.53 -13.38 -0.77
CA GLU A 122 -3.84 -14.03 -0.81
C GLU A 122 -3.74 -15.55 -0.52
N GLU A 123 -4.46 -16.00 0.50
CA GLU A 123 -4.60 -17.38 0.94
C GLU A 123 -5.68 -18.12 0.13
N LEU A 124 -5.42 -18.40 -1.15
CA LEU A 124 -6.41 -18.90 -2.13
C LEU A 124 -7.28 -20.10 -1.65
N GLN A 125 -6.70 -20.97 -0.82
CA GLN A 125 -7.39 -22.15 -0.26
C GLN A 125 -8.63 -21.79 0.57
N ILE A 126 -8.63 -20.62 1.22
CA ILE A 126 -9.75 -20.14 2.04
C ILE A 126 -10.94 -19.80 1.15
N ARG A 127 -10.69 -19.12 0.04
CA ARG A 127 -11.73 -18.81 -0.96
C ARG A 127 -12.36 -20.09 -1.52
N GLU A 128 -11.55 -21.10 -1.81
CA GLU A 128 -12.04 -22.41 -2.28
C GLU A 128 -12.86 -23.15 -1.22
N GLU A 129 -12.52 -23.00 0.06
CA GLU A 129 -13.27 -23.61 1.16
C GLU A 129 -14.64 -22.95 1.36
N ILE A 130 -14.72 -21.61 1.30
CA ILE A 130 -16.01 -20.91 1.33
C ILE A 130 -16.88 -21.34 0.14
N LYS A 131 -16.33 -21.36 -1.08
CA LYS A 131 -17.06 -21.77 -2.30
C LYS A 131 -17.58 -23.21 -2.24
N ARG A 132 -16.94 -24.10 -1.49
CA ARG A 132 -17.38 -25.49 -1.31
C ARG A 132 -18.53 -25.63 -0.32
N ASN A 133 -18.65 -24.72 0.65
CA ASN A 133 -19.61 -24.83 1.74
C ASN A 133 -20.82 -23.87 1.61
N PHE A 134 -20.72 -22.88 0.74
CA PHE A 134 -21.75 -21.86 0.54
C PHE A 134 -22.11 -21.74 -0.95
N THR A 135 -23.40 -21.71 -1.25
CA THR A 135 -23.92 -21.60 -2.63
C THR A 135 -24.21 -20.16 -3.05
N ASP A 136 -24.26 -19.25 -2.09
CA ASP A 136 -24.57 -17.82 -2.19
C ASP A 136 -23.31 -16.95 -2.36
N VAL A 137 -22.16 -17.58 -2.63
CA VAL A 137 -20.86 -16.90 -2.76
C VAL A 137 -20.83 -16.03 -4.01
N ASP A 138 -21.24 -16.57 -5.15
CA ASP A 138 -21.24 -15.87 -6.44
C ASP A 138 -22.64 -15.30 -6.73
N LYS A 139 -22.93 -14.10 -6.22
CA LYS A 139 -24.25 -13.44 -6.31
C LYS A 139 -24.18 -12.03 -6.91
N PRO A 140 -25.28 -11.50 -7.48
CA PRO A 140 -25.35 -10.10 -7.90
C PRO A 140 -25.03 -9.14 -6.74
N GLY A 141 -24.36 -8.03 -7.02
CA GLY A 141 -23.91 -7.10 -5.98
C GLY A 141 -22.57 -7.45 -5.34
N ARG A 142 -21.99 -8.62 -5.64
CA ARG A 142 -20.67 -9.05 -5.14
C ARG A 142 -19.65 -9.16 -6.26
N VAL A 143 -18.45 -8.65 -6.00
CA VAL A 143 -17.26 -8.77 -6.85
C VAL A 143 -16.50 -10.05 -6.51
N GLY A 144 -16.23 -10.30 -5.23
CA GLY A 144 -15.57 -11.52 -4.78
C GLY A 144 -14.94 -11.39 -3.40
N PHE A 145 -14.23 -12.44 -2.99
CA PHE A 145 -13.50 -12.47 -1.73
C PHE A 145 -12.01 -12.45 -1.98
N ILE A 146 -11.28 -11.72 -1.14
CA ILE A 146 -9.86 -11.97 -0.91
C ILE A 146 -9.66 -12.43 0.53
N SER A 147 -8.64 -13.24 0.76
CA SER A 147 -8.28 -13.73 2.09
C SER A 147 -6.82 -13.44 2.33
N LEU A 148 -6.52 -12.52 3.24
CA LEU A 148 -5.16 -12.06 3.50
C LEU A 148 -4.66 -12.64 4.81
N GLY A 149 -3.53 -13.35 4.79
CA GLY A 149 -2.97 -14.02 5.96
C GLY A 149 -1.65 -13.42 6.43
N ASP A 150 -1.50 -13.23 7.73
CA ASP A 150 -0.20 -13.12 8.39
C ASP A 150 0.03 -14.33 9.33
N ALA A 151 1.04 -14.27 10.19
CA ALA A 151 1.38 -15.38 11.08
C ALA A 151 0.26 -15.74 12.07
N ASP A 152 -0.53 -14.76 12.52
CA ASP A 152 -1.48 -14.91 13.62
C ASP A 152 -2.94 -14.69 13.17
N THR A 153 -3.17 -14.05 12.03
CA THR A 153 -4.49 -13.60 11.60
C THR A 153 -4.75 -13.88 10.12
N ILE A 154 -5.97 -14.32 9.82
CA ILE A 154 -6.57 -14.30 8.48
C ILE A 154 -7.62 -13.21 8.43
N ARG A 155 -7.63 -12.46 7.34
CA ARG A 155 -8.60 -11.40 7.07
C ARG A 155 -9.41 -11.78 5.85
N LEU A 156 -10.68 -12.09 6.07
CA LEU A 156 -11.63 -12.33 4.98
C LEU A 156 -12.22 -10.98 4.55
N VAL A 157 -12.04 -10.61 3.29
CA VAL A 157 -12.55 -9.36 2.74
C VAL A 157 -13.58 -9.68 1.65
N ASP A 158 -14.84 -9.30 1.86
CA ASP A 158 -15.91 -9.34 0.87
C ASP A 158 -15.94 -8.03 0.10
N ILE A 159 -15.70 -8.07 -1.20
CA ILE A 159 -15.72 -6.91 -2.09
C ILE A 159 -17.08 -6.89 -2.79
N CYS A 160 -17.89 -5.88 -2.54
CA CYS A 160 -19.18 -5.66 -3.19
C CYS A 160 -19.04 -4.79 -4.45
N GLN A 161 -20.07 -4.72 -5.30
CA GLN A 161 -20.09 -3.78 -6.43
C GLN A 161 -20.04 -2.32 -5.95
N THR A 162 -19.54 -1.42 -6.79
CA THR A 162 -19.31 0.00 -6.48
C THR A 162 -20.59 0.81 -6.26
N ASP A 163 -21.75 0.26 -6.59
CA ASP A 163 -23.07 0.82 -6.32
C ASP A 163 -23.89 0.00 -5.31
N HIS A 164 -23.31 -1.07 -4.75
CA HIS A 164 -24.02 -1.98 -3.84
C HIS A 164 -24.18 -1.37 -2.45
N ILE A 165 -25.43 -1.38 -1.97
CA ILE A 165 -25.80 -0.94 -0.62
C ILE A 165 -25.99 -2.18 0.25
N VAL A 166 -25.16 -2.32 1.27
CA VAL A 166 -25.15 -3.50 2.16
C VAL A 166 -26.36 -3.46 3.08
N GLY A 167 -27.23 -4.47 2.95
CA GLY A 167 -28.40 -4.66 3.79
C GLY A 167 -28.20 -5.73 4.86
N LYS A 168 -29.24 -5.99 5.66
CA LYS A 168 -29.19 -6.98 6.75
C LYS A 168 -28.83 -8.39 6.26
N GLN A 169 -29.37 -8.80 5.11
CA GLN A 169 -29.09 -10.12 4.53
C GLN A 169 -27.59 -10.28 4.20
N ASP A 170 -26.97 -9.25 3.61
CA ASP A 170 -25.53 -9.29 3.28
C ASP A 170 -24.67 -9.46 4.55
N LEU A 171 -25.03 -8.77 5.63
CA LEU A 171 -24.33 -8.90 6.91
C LEU A 171 -24.43 -10.30 7.49
N ASP A 172 -25.63 -10.89 7.45
CA ASP A 172 -25.89 -12.23 7.99
C ASP A 172 -25.13 -13.29 7.18
N GLU A 173 -25.11 -13.18 5.85
CA GLU A 173 -24.33 -14.05 4.96
C GLU A 173 -22.84 -13.94 5.23
N PHE A 174 -22.29 -12.71 5.26
CA PHE A 174 -20.87 -12.49 5.53
C PHE A 174 -20.43 -13.05 6.87
N LYS A 175 -21.25 -12.83 7.91
CA LYS A 175 -21.02 -13.39 9.24
C LYS A 175 -20.99 -14.91 9.20
N ASN A 176 -21.89 -15.56 8.46
CA ASN A 176 -21.87 -17.02 8.33
C ASN A 176 -20.55 -17.52 7.74
N TYR A 177 -19.95 -16.80 6.78
CA TYR A 177 -18.65 -17.17 6.23
C TYR A 177 -17.53 -17.05 7.28
N VAL A 178 -17.50 -15.94 8.03
CA VAL A 178 -16.51 -15.72 9.09
C VAL A 178 -16.65 -16.76 10.20
N ASP A 179 -17.86 -17.01 10.67
CA ASP A 179 -18.17 -18.01 11.71
C ASP A 179 -17.81 -19.42 11.25
N PHE A 180 -18.06 -19.74 9.97
CA PHE A 180 -17.62 -20.99 9.37
C PHE A 180 -16.10 -21.14 9.41
N LEU A 181 -15.34 -20.16 8.93
CA LEU A 181 -13.88 -20.21 8.98
C LEU A 181 -13.36 -20.38 10.43
N ARG A 182 -13.94 -19.63 11.38
CA ARG A 182 -13.62 -19.75 12.81
C ARG A 182 -13.95 -21.11 13.41
N SER A 183 -14.85 -21.88 12.78
CA SER A 183 -15.23 -23.22 13.22
C SER A 183 -14.30 -24.31 12.69
N ILE A 184 -13.57 -24.06 11.61
CA ILE A 184 -12.65 -25.02 11.01
C ILE A 184 -11.52 -25.33 12.00
N ARG A 185 -11.14 -26.61 12.07
CA ARG A 185 -10.05 -27.11 12.91
C ARG A 185 -9.15 -27.99 12.06
N ASN A 186 -7.85 -27.95 12.29
CA ASN A 186 -6.85 -28.78 11.60
C ASN A 186 -6.81 -28.57 10.07
N MET A 187 -7.09 -27.36 9.59
CA MET A 187 -6.90 -26.99 8.19
C MET A 187 -5.87 -25.88 8.12
N ASP A 188 -4.74 -26.14 7.46
CA ASP A 188 -3.84 -25.06 7.05
C ASP A 188 -4.53 -24.27 5.92
N PRO A 189 -4.56 -22.93 5.96
CA PRO A 189 -3.80 -22.11 6.89
C PRO A 189 -4.70 -21.54 8.02
N VAL A 190 -5.92 -22.04 8.20
CA VAL A 190 -6.90 -21.54 9.20
C VAL A 190 -6.55 -21.91 10.65
N ASP A 191 -5.96 -23.09 10.86
CA ASP A 191 -5.79 -23.67 12.19
C ASP A 191 -4.86 -22.82 13.07
N GLY A 192 -5.35 -22.40 14.24
CA GLY A 192 -4.58 -21.62 15.21
C GLY A 192 -4.47 -20.11 14.93
N ARG A 193 -5.05 -19.60 13.84
CA ARG A 193 -5.09 -18.16 13.53
C ARG A 193 -6.45 -17.53 13.87
N GLU A 194 -6.43 -16.25 14.23
CA GLU A 194 -7.63 -15.44 14.40
C GLU A 194 -8.25 -15.11 13.04
N ILE A 195 -9.58 -14.96 12.98
CA ILE A 195 -10.29 -14.56 11.76
C ILE A 195 -10.94 -13.20 11.96
N GLU A 196 -10.49 -12.20 11.21
CA GLU A 196 -11.10 -10.89 11.08
C GLU A 196 -11.91 -10.81 9.77
N GLY A 197 -12.98 -10.02 9.77
CA GLY A 197 -13.85 -9.85 8.61
C GLY A 197 -13.95 -8.40 8.16
N TYR A 198 -13.94 -8.18 6.84
CA TYR A 198 -14.11 -6.88 6.21
C TYR A 198 -15.13 -6.97 5.08
N ILE A 199 -16.06 -6.03 5.01
CA ILE A 199 -16.90 -5.82 3.82
C ILE A 199 -16.52 -4.47 3.22
N ILE A 200 -16.29 -4.45 1.91
CA ILE A 200 -16.07 -3.24 1.12
C ILE A 200 -17.28 -3.01 0.23
N ALA A 201 -17.92 -1.85 0.36
CA ALA A 201 -19.13 -1.52 -0.41
C ALA A 201 -19.29 -0.01 -0.63
N GLN A 202 -20.35 0.40 -1.34
CA GLN A 202 -20.66 1.81 -1.52
C GLN A 202 -21.14 2.44 -0.21
N ASP A 203 -22.15 1.82 0.40
CA ASP A 203 -22.74 2.25 1.67
C ASP A 203 -23.49 1.09 2.33
N THR A 204 -24.16 1.37 3.44
CA THR A 204 -25.02 0.47 4.18
C THR A 204 -26.44 1.04 4.24
N GLU A 205 -27.45 0.18 4.32
CA GLU A 205 -28.82 0.65 4.50
C GLU A 205 -28.97 1.49 5.79
N ASP A 206 -29.64 2.63 5.70
CA ASP A 206 -29.94 3.49 6.85
C ASP A 206 -31.11 2.96 7.69
N SER A 207 -30.96 1.75 8.23
CA SER A 207 -31.95 1.12 9.11
C SER A 207 -31.41 0.92 10.52
N ARG A 208 -32.30 0.96 11.51
CA ARG A 208 -31.93 0.71 12.92
C ARG A 208 -31.34 -0.69 13.12
N GLU A 209 -31.84 -1.65 12.35
CA GLU A 209 -31.41 -3.05 12.37
C GLU A 209 -29.98 -3.18 11.86
N VAL A 210 -29.69 -2.65 10.67
CA VAL A 210 -28.33 -2.66 10.08
C VAL A 210 -27.35 -1.92 10.98
N LYS A 211 -27.69 -0.72 11.46
CA LYS A 211 -26.83 0.01 12.42
C LYS A 211 -26.56 -0.75 13.72
N SER A 212 -27.53 -1.55 14.18
CA SER A 212 -27.35 -2.38 15.38
C SER A 212 -26.45 -3.58 15.10
N GLU A 213 -26.58 -4.21 13.94
CA GLU A 213 -25.75 -5.33 13.53
C GLU A 213 -24.30 -4.90 13.33
N LEU A 214 -24.06 -3.79 12.62
CA LEU A 214 -22.71 -3.25 12.41
C LEU A 214 -21.96 -2.99 13.73
N ARG A 215 -22.66 -2.52 14.77
CA ARG A 215 -22.06 -2.35 16.11
C ARG A 215 -21.67 -3.68 16.75
N ARG A 216 -22.46 -4.74 16.54
CA ARG A 216 -22.16 -6.08 17.06
C ARG A 216 -21.00 -6.70 16.31
N MET A 217 -21.04 -6.66 14.97
CA MET A 217 -19.97 -7.13 14.10
C MET A 217 -18.64 -6.47 14.47
N LYS A 218 -18.62 -5.16 14.72
CA LYS A 218 -17.39 -4.45 15.13
C LYS A 218 -16.79 -4.97 16.44
N MET A 219 -17.61 -5.44 17.38
CA MET A 219 -17.14 -6.05 18.64
C MET A 219 -16.67 -7.50 18.46
N ASP A 220 -16.96 -8.09 17.30
CA ASP A 220 -16.67 -9.47 16.92
C ASP A 220 -15.69 -9.50 15.73
N ASP A 221 -14.81 -8.50 15.66
CA ASP A 221 -13.74 -8.32 14.67
C ASP A 221 -14.18 -8.37 13.20
N MET A 222 -15.42 -7.94 12.94
CA MET A 222 -15.96 -7.74 11.61
C MET A 222 -16.27 -6.26 11.36
N ARG A 223 -15.85 -5.71 10.22
CA ARG A 223 -15.95 -4.27 9.93
C ARG A 223 -16.47 -4.04 8.52
N ILE A 224 -17.08 -2.88 8.33
CA ILE A 224 -17.38 -2.37 6.99
C ILE A 224 -16.47 -1.17 6.72
N ARG A 225 -16.05 -1.08 5.46
CA ARG A 225 -15.37 0.07 4.86
C ARG A 225 -16.14 0.46 3.61
N THR A 226 -16.48 1.74 3.49
CA THR A 226 -16.96 2.22 2.19
C THR A 226 -15.80 2.40 1.22
N TYR A 227 -16.08 2.46 -0.08
CA TYR A 227 -15.08 2.87 -1.08
C TYR A 227 -14.49 4.25 -0.77
N ASP A 228 -15.31 5.16 -0.24
CA ASP A 228 -14.86 6.47 0.25
C ASP A 228 -13.93 6.34 1.48
N ASP A 229 -14.24 5.46 2.45
CA ASP A 229 -13.35 5.22 3.59
C ASP A 229 -11.97 4.74 3.13
N ILE A 230 -11.91 3.84 2.15
CA ILE A 230 -10.65 3.29 1.61
C ILE A 230 -9.86 4.37 0.91
N LYS A 231 -10.49 5.17 0.06
CA LYS A 231 -9.88 6.34 -0.58
C LYS A 231 -9.28 7.29 0.46
N ASP A 232 -10.04 7.63 1.50
CA ASP A 232 -9.61 8.54 2.55
C ASP A 232 -8.48 7.95 3.42
N ILE A 233 -8.49 6.64 3.67
CA ILE A 233 -7.40 5.95 4.37
C ILE A 233 -6.13 5.99 3.51
N ALA A 234 -6.22 5.64 2.23
CA ALA A 234 -5.08 5.58 1.34
C ALA A 234 -4.44 6.96 1.15
N ARG A 235 -5.25 8.01 0.90
CA ARG A 235 -4.80 9.40 0.81
C ARG A 235 -4.13 9.89 2.09
N ARG A 236 -4.74 9.65 3.25
CA ARG A 236 -4.16 10.07 4.54
C ARG A 236 -2.88 9.31 4.86
N SER A 237 -2.83 8.01 4.57
CA SER A 237 -1.62 7.22 4.78
C SER A 237 -0.48 7.72 3.89
N HIS A 238 -0.79 8.00 2.62
CA HIS A 238 0.15 8.57 1.67
C HIS A 238 0.72 9.90 2.18
N GLN A 239 -0.16 10.81 2.60
CA GLN A 239 0.26 12.10 3.16
C GLN A 239 1.13 11.93 4.40
N ALA A 240 0.75 11.04 5.32
CA ALA A 240 1.53 10.76 6.52
C ALA A 240 2.94 10.24 6.21
N PHE A 241 3.10 9.43 5.15
CA PHE A 241 4.43 9.02 4.68
C PHE A 241 5.27 10.20 4.19
N ILE A 242 4.69 11.10 3.40
CA ILE A 242 5.38 12.30 2.93
C ILE A 242 5.85 13.17 4.11
N GLU A 243 4.96 13.43 5.07
CA GLU A 243 5.32 14.21 6.27
C GLU A 243 6.45 13.56 7.10
N VAL A 244 6.50 12.22 7.17
CA VAL A 244 7.60 11.51 7.83
C VAL A 244 8.92 11.79 7.11
N PHE A 245 8.93 11.78 5.78
CA PHE A 245 10.13 12.06 4.99
C PHE A 245 10.56 13.53 5.08
N GLU A 246 9.61 14.47 5.11
CA GLU A 246 9.90 15.89 5.35
C GLU A 246 10.58 16.10 6.70
N ARG A 247 10.01 15.57 7.79
CA ARG A 247 10.61 15.62 9.13
C ARG A 247 11.99 14.97 9.18
N LYS A 248 12.18 13.87 8.43
CA LYS A 248 13.49 13.20 8.35
C LYS A 248 14.50 14.07 7.61
N ALA A 249 14.11 14.72 6.52
CA ALA A 249 14.96 15.65 5.76
C ALA A 249 15.42 16.83 6.63
N GLU A 250 14.53 17.37 7.46
CA GLU A 250 14.87 18.39 8.45
C GLU A 250 15.84 17.89 9.52
N ARG A 251 15.54 16.75 10.16
CA ARG A 251 16.37 16.20 11.25
C ARG A 251 17.78 15.85 10.78
N THR A 252 17.92 15.33 9.56
CA THR A 252 19.20 14.89 8.98
C THR A 252 19.92 15.99 8.20
N ASP A 253 19.33 17.18 8.11
CA ASP A 253 19.75 18.28 7.25
C ASP A 253 20.11 17.84 5.81
N SER A 254 19.36 16.87 5.29
CA SER A 254 19.67 16.23 4.02
C SER A 254 19.10 17.03 2.84
N GLU A 255 19.92 17.86 2.21
CA GLU A 255 19.57 18.54 0.95
C GLU A 255 19.15 17.54 -0.15
N MET A 256 19.73 16.34 -0.13
CA MET A 256 19.39 15.28 -1.08
C MET A 256 17.96 14.76 -0.90
N LEU A 257 17.52 14.58 0.35
CA LEU A 257 16.15 14.14 0.63
C LEU A 257 15.16 15.27 0.32
N ARG A 258 15.50 16.53 0.67
CA ARG A 258 14.73 17.72 0.29
C ARG A 258 14.54 17.81 -1.23
N SER A 259 15.60 17.64 -2.01
CA SER A 259 15.50 17.69 -3.48
C SER A 259 14.63 16.57 -4.07
N HIS A 260 14.50 15.42 -3.40
CA HIS A 260 13.61 14.34 -3.84
C HIS A 260 12.15 14.58 -3.46
N LEU A 261 11.90 15.33 -2.39
CA LEU A 261 10.57 15.81 -2.05
C LEU A 261 10.15 16.94 -2.98
N ASP A 262 11.08 17.85 -3.32
CA ASP A 262 10.82 19.08 -4.07
C ASP A 262 11.00 18.97 -5.60
N GLY A 263 11.59 17.88 -6.11
CA GLY A 263 12.03 17.77 -7.52
C GLY A 263 10.92 17.61 -8.57
N PRO A 264 11.14 17.96 -9.84
CA PRO A 264 10.12 18.15 -10.90
C PRO A 264 9.22 16.93 -11.23
N HIS A 265 9.58 15.72 -10.79
CA HIS A 265 8.75 14.51 -10.90
C HIS A 265 7.84 14.30 -9.67
N GLN A 266 7.28 15.38 -9.09
CA GLN A 266 6.45 15.33 -7.87
C GLN A 266 5.04 14.77 -8.05
N THR A 267 4.67 14.21 -9.21
CA THR A 267 3.32 13.67 -9.41
C THR A 267 3.00 12.72 -8.26
N GLY A 268 2.04 13.12 -7.43
CA GLY A 268 1.63 12.40 -6.25
C GLY A 268 2.17 12.80 -4.88
N ILE A 269 3.20 13.63 -4.74
CA ILE A 269 3.71 14.01 -3.41
C ILE A 269 2.82 15.08 -2.75
N THR A 270 2.33 16.04 -3.53
CA THR A 270 1.60 17.22 -3.03
C THR A 270 0.14 17.31 -3.50
N GLN A 271 -0.33 16.36 -4.31
CA GLN A 271 -1.65 16.45 -4.94
C GLN A 271 -2.83 16.17 -4.00
N PHE A 272 -2.66 15.35 -2.96
CA PHE A 272 -3.75 15.13 -1.98
C PHE A 272 -3.88 16.23 -0.92
N THR A 273 -2.89 17.12 -0.81
CA THR A 273 -2.90 18.26 0.13
C THR A 273 -3.81 19.41 -0.31
N THR A 274 -4.21 19.48 -1.59
CA THR A 274 -4.98 20.60 -2.15
C THR A 274 -6.48 20.37 -2.27
N ASP A 275 -6.97 19.14 -2.07
CA ASP A 275 -8.39 18.77 -2.29
C ASP A 275 -9.19 18.60 -0.97
N SER A 276 -8.79 19.28 0.12
CA SER A 276 -9.50 19.28 1.42
C SER A 276 -10.26 20.58 1.70
#